data_AF-A0AAX1VYI2-F1
#
_entry.id   AF-A0AAX1VYI2-F1
#
_cell.length_a   1.000
_cell.length_b   1.000
_cell.length_c   1.000
_cell.angle_alpha   90.00
_cell.angle_beta   90.00
_cell.angle_gamma   90.00
#
_symmetry.space_group_name_H-M   'P 1'
#
loop_
_entity.id
_entity.type
_entity.pdbx_description
1 polymer ?
#
loop_
_entity_poly.entity_id
_entity_poly.type
_entity_poly.pdbx_seq_one_letter_code
_entity_poly.pdbx_strand_id
1 'polypeptide(L)'
;MDSFAQAKTMANRVDGWAADKKIYPEVYEEALAYFRKRYSLNGEKTDHFYHLNLRESDYPELVSYVISGETDDPRDSMLCVLMIVWRLRNNLFHGSKWAYQIRGQLDNFTHANAVLMRILERYGRL
;
A
#
# COMPACT_ATOMS: atom_id res chain seq x y z
N MET A 1 -0.41 -16.12 13.09
CA MET A 1 -1.35 -15.37 13.95
C MET A 1 -0.96 -13.89 14.06
N ASP A 2 0.15 -13.44 13.43
CA ASP A 2 0.77 -12.13 13.69
C ASP A 2 0.45 -10.99 12.70
N SER A 3 -0.34 -11.24 11.65
CA SER A 3 -0.57 -10.21 10.63
C SER A 3 -1.37 -9.00 11.12
N PHE A 4 -2.24 -9.18 12.11
CA PHE A 4 -3.04 -8.12 12.71
C PHE A 4 -2.17 -7.12 13.47
N ALA A 5 -1.15 -7.63 14.17
CA ALA A 5 -0.18 -6.80 14.86
C ALA A 5 0.60 -5.94 13.85
N GLN A 6 0.93 -6.49 12.67
CA GLN A 6 1.72 -5.78 11.67
C GLN A 6 1.01 -4.56 11.08
N ALA A 7 -0.27 -4.69 10.66
CA ALA A 7 -1.02 -3.57 10.07
C ALA A 7 -1.22 -2.43 11.09
N LYS A 8 -1.56 -2.78 12.35
CA LYS A 8 -1.68 -1.81 13.43
C LYS A 8 -0.34 -1.14 13.77
N THR A 9 0.76 -1.90 13.82
CA THR A 9 2.10 -1.32 14.03
C THR A 9 2.50 -0.37 12.91
N MET A 10 2.16 -0.69 11.66
CA MET A 10 2.40 0.21 10.52
C MET A 10 1.57 1.49 10.66
N ALA A 11 0.28 1.40 10.97
CA ALA A 11 -0.56 2.57 11.23
C ALA A 11 0.03 3.48 12.32
N ASN A 12 0.38 2.90 13.47
CA ASN A 12 0.99 3.65 14.58
C ASN A 12 2.31 4.35 14.17
N ARG A 13 3.13 3.73 13.32
CA ARG A 13 4.39 4.33 12.85
C ARG A 13 4.11 5.51 11.92
N VAL A 14 3.14 5.37 11.01
CA VAL A 14 2.70 6.45 10.11
C VAL A 14 2.06 7.59 10.92
N ASP A 15 1.29 7.29 11.95
CA ASP A 15 0.72 8.29 12.87
C ASP A 15 1.81 9.11 13.57
N GLY A 16 2.88 8.46 14.02
CA GLY A 16 4.04 9.14 14.59
C GLY A 16 4.72 10.09 13.59
N TRP A 17 4.91 9.64 12.34
CA TRP A 17 5.45 10.51 11.29
C TRP A 17 4.51 11.67 10.96
N ALA A 18 3.20 11.46 10.95
CA ALA A 18 2.21 12.50 10.72
C ALA A 18 2.23 13.56 11.83
N ALA A 19 2.27 13.13 13.10
CA ALA A 19 2.34 14.02 14.27
C ALA A 19 3.60 14.89 14.25
N ASP A 20 4.74 14.32 13.82
CA ASP A 20 6.01 15.02 13.64
C ASP A 20 6.06 15.88 12.37
N LYS A 21 5.00 15.87 11.53
CA LYS A 21 4.97 16.50 10.19
C LYS A 21 6.10 16.02 9.27
N LYS A 22 6.46 14.74 9.40
CA LYS A 22 7.48 14.05 8.61
C LYS A 22 6.83 13.10 7.62
N ILE A 23 5.77 13.51 6.95
CA ILE A 23 5.24 12.78 5.79
C ILE A 23 5.57 13.58 4.54
N TYR A 24 6.22 12.90 3.61
CA TYR A 24 6.84 13.48 2.43
C TYR A 24 6.23 12.82 1.19
N PRO A 25 5.41 13.53 0.39
CA PRO A 25 4.72 12.99 -0.77
C PRO A 25 5.64 12.27 -1.75
N GLU A 26 6.87 12.74 -1.94
CA GLU A 26 7.87 12.15 -2.84
C GLU A 26 8.18 10.66 -2.51
N VAL A 27 7.92 10.24 -1.27
CA VAL A 27 8.11 8.85 -0.82
C VAL A 27 7.08 7.91 -1.44
N TYR A 28 5.84 8.36 -1.66
CA TYR A 28 4.71 7.48 -2.01
C TYR A 28 3.89 7.90 -3.23
N GLU A 29 3.94 9.16 -3.66
CA GLU A 29 3.02 9.73 -4.67
C GLU A 29 3.06 8.99 -6.01
N GLU A 30 4.26 8.60 -6.47
CA GLU A 30 4.42 7.88 -7.74
C GLU A 30 3.80 6.48 -7.66
N ALA A 31 4.02 5.78 -6.55
CA ALA A 31 3.41 4.48 -6.33
C ALA A 31 1.89 4.59 -6.13
N LEU A 32 1.43 5.63 -5.44
CA LEU A 32 0.00 5.90 -5.27
C LEU A 32 -0.69 6.17 -6.61
N ALA A 33 -0.08 6.97 -7.49
CA ALA A 33 -0.60 7.23 -8.83
C ALA A 33 -0.73 5.93 -9.64
N TYR A 34 0.27 5.06 -9.58
CA TYR A 34 0.21 3.74 -10.19
C TYR A 34 -0.91 2.88 -9.60
N PHE A 35 -1.01 2.78 -8.27
CA PHE A 35 -2.01 1.96 -7.60
C PHE A 35 -3.44 2.47 -7.81
N ARG A 36 -3.65 3.79 -7.85
CA ARG A 36 -4.95 4.38 -8.23
C ARG A 36 -5.36 3.94 -9.63
N LYS A 37 -4.48 4.10 -10.63
CA LYS A 37 -4.75 3.67 -12.01
C LYS A 37 -5.03 2.17 -12.12
N ARG A 38 -4.36 1.35 -11.30
CA ARG A 38 -4.53 -0.11 -11.32
C ARG A 38 -5.83 -0.55 -10.64
N TYR A 39 -6.14 0.04 -9.50
CA TYR A 39 -7.18 -0.44 -8.59
C TYR A 39 -8.48 0.35 -8.67
N SER A 40 -8.48 1.51 -9.32
CA SER A 40 -9.68 2.26 -9.64
C SER A 40 -9.69 2.70 -11.11
N LEU A 41 -10.87 2.63 -11.71
CA LEU A 41 -11.16 3.14 -13.05
C LEU A 41 -12.48 3.92 -12.97
N ASN A 42 -12.43 5.21 -13.29
CA ASN A 42 -13.59 6.11 -13.25
C ASN A 42 -14.31 6.15 -11.88
N GLY A 43 -13.55 6.08 -10.77
CA GLY A 43 -14.08 6.10 -9.40
C GLY A 43 -14.50 4.72 -8.87
N GLU A 44 -14.72 3.75 -9.76
CA GLU A 44 -15.07 2.37 -9.43
C GLU A 44 -13.83 1.52 -9.18
N LYS A 45 -13.96 0.48 -8.34
CA LYS A 45 -12.84 -0.42 -8.01
C LYS A 45 -12.74 -1.54 -9.04
N THR A 46 -11.53 -1.83 -9.49
CA THR A 46 -11.28 -2.91 -10.46
C THR A 46 -11.23 -4.28 -9.78
N ASP A 47 -11.35 -5.36 -10.56
CA ASP A 47 -11.15 -6.73 -10.07
C ASP A 47 -9.78 -6.90 -9.37
N HIS A 48 -8.77 -6.16 -9.83
CA HIS A 48 -7.45 -6.17 -9.20
C HIS A 48 -7.47 -5.68 -7.75
N PHE A 49 -8.37 -4.74 -7.40
CA PHE A 49 -8.52 -4.27 -6.03
C PHE A 49 -9.03 -5.39 -5.13
N TYR A 50 -10.09 -6.08 -5.56
CA TYR A 50 -10.64 -7.20 -4.79
C TYR A 50 -9.63 -8.34 -4.63
N HIS A 51 -8.76 -8.55 -5.61
CA HIS A 51 -7.65 -9.51 -5.53
C HIS A 51 -6.49 -9.11 -4.59
N LEU A 52 -6.46 -7.89 -4.03
CA LEU A 52 -5.57 -7.57 -2.92
C LEU A 52 -5.91 -8.40 -1.67
N ASN A 53 -7.16 -8.88 -1.57
CA ASN A 53 -7.66 -9.67 -0.44
C ASN A 53 -7.39 -8.98 0.91
N LEU A 54 -7.68 -7.68 0.98
CA LEU A 54 -7.58 -6.89 2.21
C LEU A 54 -8.42 -7.55 3.31
N ARG A 55 -7.80 -7.77 4.46
CA ARG A 55 -8.50 -8.22 5.67
C ARG A 55 -9.15 -7.02 6.32
N GLU A 56 -10.10 -7.26 7.22
CA GLU A 56 -10.70 -6.22 8.05
C GLU A 56 -9.64 -5.38 8.79
N SER A 57 -8.55 -6.02 9.23
CA SER A 57 -7.43 -5.36 9.90
C SER A 57 -6.50 -4.54 9.00
N ASP A 58 -6.64 -4.67 7.68
CA ASP A 58 -5.79 -3.99 6.69
C ASP A 58 -6.39 -2.63 6.29
N TYR A 59 -7.30 -2.08 7.12
CA TYR A 59 -7.98 -0.80 6.92
C TYR A 59 -8.65 -0.66 5.53
N PRO A 60 -9.52 -1.61 5.13
CA PRO A 60 -10.04 -1.68 3.76
C PRO A 60 -10.83 -0.43 3.33
N GLU A 61 -11.54 0.22 4.24
CA GLU A 61 -12.26 1.48 3.96
C GLU A 61 -11.29 2.63 3.65
N LEU A 62 -10.23 2.80 4.44
CA LEU A 62 -9.21 3.81 4.20
C LEU A 62 -8.52 3.58 2.84
N VAL A 63 -8.12 2.33 2.57
CA VAL A 63 -7.51 1.97 1.29
C VAL A 63 -8.48 2.24 0.15
N SER A 64 -9.77 1.92 0.35
CA SER A 64 -10.84 2.18 -0.59
C SER A 64 -10.97 3.68 -0.93
N TYR A 65 -11.08 4.55 0.08
CA TYR A 65 -11.25 6.00 -0.11
C TYR A 65 -10.04 6.63 -0.80
N VAL A 66 -8.82 6.28 -0.39
CA VAL A 66 -7.60 6.79 -1.02
C VAL A 66 -7.50 6.36 -2.48
N ILE A 67 -7.79 5.09 -2.78
CA ILE A 67 -7.69 4.55 -4.15
C ILE A 67 -8.77 5.11 -5.08
N SER A 68 -9.97 5.36 -4.58
CA SER A 68 -11.04 6.02 -5.32
C SER A 68 -10.86 7.55 -5.44
N GLY A 69 -9.84 8.12 -4.79
CA GLY A 69 -9.55 9.56 -4.83
C GLY A 69 -10.50 10.40 -3.98
N GLU A 70 -11.19 9.78 -3.02
CA GLU A 70 -12.10 10.46 -2.09
C GLU A 70 -11.35 11.21 -0.98
N THR A 71 -10.09 10.85 -0.76
CA THR A 71 -9.18 11.55 0.15
C THR A 71 -7.74 11.54 -0.39
N ASP A 72 -7.04 12.65 -0.17
CA ASP A 72 -5.62 12.86 -0.46
C ASP A 72 -4.84 13.25 0.80
N ASP A 73 -5.39 12.96 1.99
CA ASP A 73 -4.68 13.19 3.24
C ASP A 73 -3.30 12.48 3.22
N PRO A 74 -2.19 13.16 3.55
CA PRO A 74 -0.86 12.58 3.45
C PRO A 74 -0.65 11.33 4.33
N ARG A 75 -1.25 11.31 5.52
CA ARG A 75 -1.16 10.18 6.45
C ARG A 75 -1.89 8.97 5.88
N ASP A 76 -3.11 9.17 5.42
CA ASP A 76 -3.91 8.09 4.84
C ASP A 76 -3.32 7.59 3.51
N SER A 77 -2.77 8.49 2.71
CA SER A 77 -2.07 8.15 1.46
C SER A 77 -0.85 7.28 1.71
N MET A 78 0.01 7.65 2.66
CA MET A 78 1.17 6.84 3.06
C MET A 78 0.74 5.47 3.60
N LEU A 79 -0.26 5.44 4.49
CA LEU A 79 -0.75 4.18 5.06
C LEU A 79 -1.36 3.26 4.00
N CYS A 80 -2.15 3.82 3.06
CA CYS A 80 -2.73 3.10 1.94
C CYS A 80 -1.66 2.40 1.11
N VAL A 81 -0.64 3.13 0.67
CA VAL A 81 0.47 2.57 -0.13
C VAL A 81 1.18 1.46 0.65
N LEU A 82 1.46 1.68 1.93
CA LEU A 82 2.09 0.69 2.79
C LEU A 82 1.24 -0.58 2.99
N MET A 83 -0.08 -0.46 3.12
CA MET A 83 -0.99 -1.61 3.18
C MET A 83 -1.00 -2.41 1.87
N ILE A 84 -1.00 -1.73 0.72
CA ILE A 84 -0.92 -2.38 -0.58
C ILE A 84 0.41 -3.13 -0.73
N VAL A 85 1.54 -2.51 -0.39
CA VAL A 85 2.87 -3.15 -0.41
C VAL A 85 2.91 -4.38 0.49
N TRP A 86 2.35 -4.27 1.70
CA TRP A 86 2.22 -5.38 2.63
C TRP A 86 1.42 -6.55 2.03
N ARG A 87 0.29 -6.27 1.39
CA ARG A 87 -0.52 -7.30 0.72
C ARG A 87 0.18 -7.94 -0.46
N LEU A 88 0.83 -7.16 -1.30
CA LEU A 88 1.58 -7.67 -2.45
C LEU A 88 2.66 -8.66 -1.98
N ARG A 89 3.45 -8.28 -0.97
CA ARG A 89 4.48 -9.15 -0.39
C ARG A 89 3.91 -10.45 0.17
N ASN A 90 2.77 -10.38 0.85
CA ASN A 90 2.16 -11.54 1.50
C ASN A 90 1.30 -12.39 0.56
N ASN A 91 0.99 -11.94 -0.64
CA ASN A 91 0.14 -12.68 -1.57
C ASN A 91 0.94 -13.34 -2.71
N LEU A 92 2.16 -12.89 -3.02
CA LEU A 92 2.88 -13.29 -4.24
C LEU A 92 3.28 -14.78 -4.28
N PHE A 93 3.74 -15.36 -3.17
CA PHE A 93 4.38 -16.69 -3.16
C PHE A 93 3.60 -17.78 -2.41
N HIS A 94 2.34 -17.53 -2.05
CA HIS A 94 1.60 -18.41 -1.13
C HIS A 94 0.68 -19.44 -1.82
N GLY A 95 0.73 -19.60 -3.15
CA GLY A 95 -0.06 -20.58 -3.89
C GLY A 95 0.77 -21.44 -4.85
N SER A 96 0.34 -22.68 -5.09
CA SER A 96 0.93 -23.60 -6.09
C SER A 96 0.87 -23.09 -7.54
N LYS A 97 0.18 -21.97 -7.77
CA LYS A 97 0.01 -21.28 -9.06
C LYS A 97 0.84 -19.97 -9.18
N TRP A 98 1.77 -19.70 -8.26
CA TRP A 98 2.53 -18.44 -8.23
C TRP A 98 3.21 -18.09 -9.56
N ALA A 99 3.67 -19.09 -10.33
CA ALA A 99 4.27 -18.88 -11.66
C ALA A 99 3.30 -18.21 -12.65
N TYR A 100 2.00 -18.53 -12.59
CA TYR A 100 0.96 -17.85 -13.37
C TYR A 100 0.63 -16.47 -12.80
N GLN A 101 0.74 -16.31 -11.48
CA GLN A 101 0.44 -15.07 -10.76
C GLN A 101 1.55 -14.01 -10.85
N ILE A 102 2.76 -14.38 -11.30
CA ILE A 102 3.86 -13.44 -11.58
C ILE A 102 3.52 -12.50 -12.74
N ARG A 103 2.74 -12.96 -13.71
CA ARG A 103 2.36 -12.14 -14.86
C ARG A 103 1.54 -10.93 -14.38
N GLY A 104 2.01 -9.74 -14.72
CA GLY A 104 1.37 -8.48 -14.29
C GLY A 104 1.77 -8.00 -12.89
N GLN A 105 2.78 -8.62 -12.26
CA GLN A 105 3.33 -8.19 -10.97
C GLN A 105 4.59 -7.32 -11.08
N LEU A 106 5.21 -7.24 -12.26
CA LEU A 106 6.44 -6.46 -12.46
C LEU A 106 6.27 -5.03 -11.93
N ASP A 107 5.28 -4.30 -12.45
CA ASP A 107 5.05 -2.91 -12.04
C ASP A 107 4.62 -2.80 -10.57
N ASN A 108 3.79 -3.73 -10.06
CA ASN A 108 3.42 -3.77 -8.64
C ASN A 108 4.66 -3.81 -7.75
N PHE A 109 5.62 -4.69 -8.06
CA PHE A 109 6.82 -4.86 -7.26
C PHE A 109 7.88 -3.79 -7.54
N THR A 110 7.92 -3.22 -8.75
CA THR A 110 8.75 -2.03 -9.04
C THR A 110 8.33 -0.88 -8.13
N HIS A 111 7.04 -0.54 -8.09
CA HIS A 111 6.54 0.55 -7.24
C HIS A 111 6.61 0.20 -5.75
N ALA A 112 6.29 -1.03 -5.36
CA ALA A 112 6.40 -1.46 -3.97
C ALA A 112 7.84 -1.37 -3.44
N ASN A 113 8.82 -1.84 -4.21
CA ASN A 113 10.22 -1.78 -3.83
C ASN A 113 10.74 -0.34 -3.80
N ALA A 114 10.34 0.51 -4.76
CA ALA A 114 10.71 1.92 -4.76
C ALA A 114 10.24 2.63 -3.47
N VAL A 115 9.00 2.39 -3.03
CA VAL A 115 8.48 2.92 -1.75
C VAL A 115 9.29 2.41 -0.57
N LEU A 116 9.56 1.10 -0.51
CA LEU A 116 10.35 0.53 0.59
C LEU A 116 11.75 1.15 0.68
N MET A 117 12.41 1.36 -0.46
CA MET A 117 13.72 2.01 -0.51
C MET A 117 13.64 3.46 -0.02
N ARG A 118 12.68 4.25 -0.52
CA ARG A 118 12.48 5.65 -0.11
C ARG A 118 12.16 5.78 1.38
N ILE A 119 11.38 4.84 1.93
CA ILE A 119 11.08 4.79 3.36
C ILE A 119 12.35 4.54 4.18
N LEU A 120 13.20 3.61 3.76
CA LEU A 120 14.47 3.35 4.45
C LEU A 120 15.41 4.56 4.39
N GLU A 121 15.51 5.21 3.23
CA GLU A 121 16.33 6.40 3.05
C GLU A 121 15.87 7.57 3.93
N ARG A 122 14.55 7.76 4.07
CA ARG A 122 13.97 8.89 4.80
C ARG A 122 13.81 8.65 6.30
N TYR A 123 13.42 7.44 6.69
CA TYR A 123 12.99 7.11 8.05
C TYR A 123 13.84 6.03 8.73
N GLY A 124 14.73 5.36 8.01
CA GLY A 124 15.54 4.25 8.55
C GLY A 124 16.58 4.69 9.60
N ARG A 125 16.78 5.99 9.79
CA ARG A 125 17.71 6.58 10.77
C ARG A 125 17.02 7.41 11.86
N LEU A 126 15.68 7.39 11.92
CA LEU A 126 14.86 8.06 12.93
C LEU A 126 14.52 7.09 14.08
#